data_AF-A0AAV0T6N7-F1
#
_entry.id   AF-A0AAV0T6N7-F1
#
_cell.length_a   1.000
_cell.length_b   1.000
_cell.length_c   1.000
_cell.angle_alpha   90.00
_cell.angle_beta   90.00
_cell.angle_gamma   90.00
#
_symmetry.space_group_name_H-M   'P 1'
#
loop_
_entity.id
_entity.type
_entity.pdbx_description
1 polymer ?
#
loop_
_entity_poly.entity_id
_entity_poly.type
_entity_poly.pdbx_seq_one_letter_code
_entity_poly.pdbx_strand_id
1 'polypeptide(L)'
;MASAEVDLSNSLEDCEKMLEENAKKETYWKAKLTSLHTAFVTEQEHNAGVFEDESDLPARKRQKKSADRDEAMNTKEEHREDEDSDEEEDANLDVTLEKLPMLETVALSRYSKEEMKYEISVLEQQRDELKANVNMSALTEYKQKEEEYKARILELEEATKLRDVKRHEYDELRRKRLEEFMTGFRIITLKLKEMYQMITLGGDAELELVDSLDPFSEGVVFSVRPSKKSWKHISNLSGGEKTLASLALVFALHHYKPTPLYVMDEIDAALDFKNVSIVGNYIKQRTRNAQFIIISLRNNMFELADRLVDLRARHHPNLERDEDTIEKSSKFSIMNSPESCRRQSVKKARRSSQQSVTSPSVQRIATAPSTPLQDQTNRS
;
A
#
# COMPACT_ATOMS: atom_id res chain seq x y z
N MET A 1 25.36 113.23 14.60
CA MET A 1 25.31 112.29 13.46
C MET A 1 26.42 111.26 13.52
N ALA A 2 27.67 111.61 13.88
CA ALA A 2 28.80 110.67 13.90
C ALA A 2 28.68 109.46 14.89
N SER A 3 28.00 109.58 16.03
CA SER A 3 27.86 108.45 16.98
C SER A 3 27.01 107.30 16.40
N ALA A 4 25.90 107.63 15.74
CA ALA A 4 24.98 106.64 15.21
C ALA A 4 25.57 105.87 14.01
N GLU A 5 26.44 106.50 13.21
CA GLU A 5 27.16 105.82 12.12
C GLU A 5 28.20 104.83 12.64
N VAL A 6 28.92 105.18 13.71
CA VAL A 6 29.89 104.28 14.34
C VAL A 6 29.18 103.09 14.99
N ASP A 7 28.05 103.31 15.66
CA ASP A 7 27.24 102.24 16.24
C ASP A 7 26.66 101.31 15.16
N LEU A 8 26.22 101.86 14.02
CA LEU A 8 25.73 101.07 12.88
C LEU A 8 26.86 100.26 12.22
N SER A 9 28.04 100.86 12.07
CA SER A 9 29.22 100.18 11.50
C SER A 9 29.68 99.02 12.38
N ASN A 10 29.72 99.22 13.70
CA ASN A 10 30.06 98.16 14.65
C ASN A 10 29.01 97.03 14.62
N SER A 11 27.72 97.37 14.57
CA SER A 11 26.65 96.36 14.46
C SER A 11 26.71 95.59 13.13
N LEU A 12 27.14 96.22 12.04
CA LEU A 12 27.32 95.59 10.74
C LEU A 12 28.52 94.64 10.76
N GLU A 13 29.63 95.05 11.36
CA GLU A 13 30.81 94.22 11.55
C GLU A 13 30.53 93.01 12.46
N ASP A 14 29.69 93.17 13.49
CA ASP A 14 29.22 92.07 14.34
C ASP A 14 28.28 91.12 13.57
N CYS A 15 27.42 91.64 12.69
CA CYS A 15 26.57 90.81 11.83
C CYS A 15 27.40 90.01 10.81
N GLU A 16 28.45 90.60 10.24
CA GLU A 16 29.37 89.92 9.33
C GLU A 16 30.13 88.80 10.04
N LYS A 17 30.65 89.04 11.25
CA LYS A 17 31.27 87.99 12.07
C LYS A 17 30.31 86.85 12.37
N MET A 18 29.06 87.16 12.72
CA MET A 18 28.03 86.16 12.97
C MET A 18 27.66 85.35 11.71
N LEU A 19 27.70 85.97 10.53
CA LEU A 19 27.52 85.31 9.24
C LEU A 19 28.67 84.34 8.96
N GLU A 20 29.90 84.77 9.19
CA GLU A 20 31.09 83.95 8.98
C GLU A 20 31.13 82.75 9.94
N GLU A 21 30.74 82.95 11.20
CA GLU A 21 30.58 81.85 12.16
C GLU A 21 29.48 80.86 11.77
N ASN A 22 28.34 81.35 11.26
CA ASN A 22 27.26 80.47 10.82
C ASN A 22 27.66 79.68 9.58
N ALA A 23 28.40 80.27 8.63
CA ALA A 23 28.94 79.56 7.47
C ALA A 23 29.94 78.46 7.88
N LYS A 24 30.79 78.73 8.89
CA LYS A 24 31.70 77.73 9.48
C LYS A 24 30.91 76.59 10.16
N LYS A 25 29.83 76.90 10.87
CA LYS A 25 28.94 75.88 11.46
C LYS A 25 28.21 75.06 10.40
N GLU A 26 27.76 75.69 9.33
CA GLU A 26 27.07 75.02 8.22
C GLU A 26 28.00 74.03 7.49
N THR A 27 29.22 74.45 7.19
CA THR A 27 30.24 73.58 6.58
C THR A 27 30.61 72.42 7.50
N TYR A 28 30.74 72.66 8.80
CA TYR A 28 30.97 71.60 9.80
C TYR A 28 29.83 70.58 9.83
N TRP A 29 28.57 71.02 9.89
CA TRP A 29 27.43 70.10 9.91
C TRP A 29 27.24 69.35 8.59
N LYS A 30 27.51 69.98 7.44
CA LYS A 30 27.55 69.31 6.13
C LYS A 30 28.64 68.23 6.07
N ALA A 31 29.82 68.51 6.60
CA ALA A 31 30.90 67.53 6.70
C ALA A 31 30.54 66.37 7.66
N LYS A 32 29.87 66.68 8.78
CA LYS A 32 29.42 65.64 9.72
C LYS A 32 28.33 64.76 9.12
N LEU A 33 27.40 65.34 8.37
CA LEU A 33 26.35 64.62 7.65
C LEU A 33 26.93 63.69 6.58
N THR A 34 27.86 64.17 5.77
CA THR A 34 28.54 63.34 4.75
C THR A 34 29.33 62.20 5.38
N SER A 35 30.02 62.44 6.50
CA SER A 35 30.71 61.39 7.26
C SER A 35 29.76 60.31 7.81
N LEU A 36 28.60 60.71 8.36
CA LEU A 36 27.59 59.76 8.82
C LEU A 36 26.98 58.97 7.66
N HIS A 37 26.75 59.62 6.52
CA HIS A 37 26.27 58.96 5.31
C HIS A 37 27.28 57.94 4.79
N THR A 38 28.58 58.26 4.76
CA THR A 38 29.61 57.29 4.36
C THR A 38 29.64 56.10 5.30
N ALA A 39 29.50 56.31 6.62
CA ALA A 39 29.47 55.22 7.59
C ALA A 39 28.24 54.31 7.41
N PHE A 40 27.07 54.89 7.18
CA PHE A 40 25.83 54.15 6.93
C PHE A 40 25.90 53.32 5.64
N VAL A 41 26.43 53.90 4.55
CA VAL A 41 26.62 53.17 3.29
C VAL A 41 27.61 52.02 3.47
N THR A 42 28.74 52.23 4.15
CA THR A 42 29.70 51.14 4.39
C THR A 42 29.14 50.02 5.27
N GLU A 43 28.27 50.34 6.23
CA GLU A 43 27.62 49.35 7.09
C GLU A 43 26.56 48.55 6.32
N GLN A 44 25.82 49.21 5.41
CA GLN A 44 24.87 48.57 4.51
C GLN A 44 25.57 47.72 3.44
N GLU A 45 26.68 48.19 2.85
CA GLU A 45 27.50 47.42 1.91
C GLU A 45 28.15 46.20 2.59
N HIS A 46 28.58 46.32 3.85
CA HIS A 46 29.01 45.15 4.62
C HIS A 46 27.85 44.16 4.83
N ASN A 47 26.64 44.65 5.05
CA ASN A 47 25.44 43.82 5.20
C ASN A 47 24.97 43.19 3.86
N ALA A 48 25.22 43.86 2.73
CA ALA A 48 24.88 43.41 1.37
C ALA A 48 25.96 42.50 0.76
N GLY A 49 27.24 42.68 1.10
CA GLY A 49 28.33 41.80 0.66
C GLY A 49 28.23 40.38 1.25
N VAL A 50 27.49 40.21 2.35
CA VAL A 50 27.13 38.89 2.90
C VAL A 50 26.08 38.17 2.03
N PHE A 51 25.39 38.88 1.12
CA PHE A 51 24.39 38.32 0.19
C PHE A 51 24.97 37.91 -1.18
N GLU A 52 26.15 38.41 -1.60
CA GLU A 52 26.70 38.12 -2.94
C GLU A 52 27.57 36.84 -3.02
N ASP A 53 28.20 36.43 -1.90
CA ASP A 53 29.12 35.27 -1.86
C ASP A 53 28.40 33.89 -2.00
N GLU A 54 27.06 33.85 -2.08
CA GLU A 54 26.27 32.61 -2.21
C GLU A 54 25.84 32.29 -3.66
N SER A 55 26.44 32.92 -4.67
CA SER A 55 26.05 32.75 -6.08
C SER A 55 26.96 31.86 -6.95
N ASP A 56 28.04 31.29 -6.41
CA ASP A 56 29.00 30.48 -7.20
C ASP A 56 28.85 28.96 -7.01
N LEU A 57 27.86 28.35 -7.70
CA LEU A 57 27.89 26.94 -8.14
C LEU A 57 27.27 26.80 -9.55
N PRO A 58 27.76 25.87 -10.42
CA PRO A 58 28.02 26.22 -11.81
C PRO A 58 26.85 25.99 -12.79
N ALA A 59 26.76 26.93 -13.73
CA ALA A 59 25.87 26.93 -14.89
C ALA A 59 25.90 25.63 -15.72
N ARG A 60 24.74 24.98 -15.87
CA ARG A 60 24.51 23.96 -16.92
C ARG A 60 23.54 24.47 -17.99
N LYS A 61 24.15 24.82 -19.13
CA LYS A 61 23.64 25.10 -20.48
C LYS A 61 22.16 24.77 -20.76
N ARG A 62 21.39 25.82 -21.08
CA ARG A 62 20.16 25.76 -21.90
C ARG A 62 20.53 25.59 -23.39
N GLN A 63 19.90 24.65 -24.09
CA GLN A 63 19.71 24.74 -25.54
C GLN A 63 18.21 24.55 -25.89
N LYS A 64 17.65 25.67 -26.37
CA LYS A 64 16.59 25.93 -27.37
C LYS A 64 15.38 24.97 -27.57
N LYS A 65 14.21 25.58 -27.31
CA LYS A 65 12.91 25.60 -28.03
C LYS A 65 12.77 24.89 -29.40
N SER A 66 11.65 24.17 -29.57
CA SER A 66 10.52 24.47 -30.50
C SER A 66 9.43 23.37 -30.37
N ALA A 67 8.20 23.67 -29.93
CA ALA A 67 6.99 24.03 -30.72
C ALA A 67 6.16 22.82 -31.24
N ASP A 68 4.94 22.63 -30.68
CA ASP A 68 3.64 22.27 -31.31
C ASP A 68 2.67 21.85 -30.18
N ARG A 69 1.56 22.54 -29.88
CA ARG A 69 0.23 22.66 -30.53
C ARG A 69 -0.74 21.47 -30.28
N ASP A 70 -1.92 21.87 -29.78
CA ASP A 70 -3.25 21.25 -29.85
C ASP A 70 -3.81 20.38 -28.68
N GLU A 71 -4.89 20.94 -28.12
CA GLU A 71 -6.18 20.35 -27.68
C GLU A 71 -6.22 19.18 -26.67
N ALA A 72 -6.80 19.42 -25.49
CA ALA A 72 -8.21 19.11 -25.21
C ALA A 72 -8.56 19.29 -23.72
N MET A 73 -9.85 19.53 -23.50
CA MET A 73 -10.50 20.12 -22.34
C MET A 73 -11.05 19.06 -21.37
N ASN A 74 -11.14 19.45 -20.09
CA ASN A 74 -12.18 19.09 -19.11
C ASN A 74 -12.03 17.79 -18.28
N THR A 75 -11.70 17.94 -16.99
CA THR A 75 -12.66 17.65 -15.89
C THR A 75 -12.27 18.40 -14.61
N LYS A 76 -13.30 19.01 -14.03
CA LYS A 76 -13.40 19.93 -12.88
C LYS A 76 -12.92 19.37 -11.53
N GLU A 77 -12.23 20.22 -10.78
CA GLU A 77 -12.63 20.85 -9.49
C GLU A 77 -12.73 19.89 -8.30
N GLU A 78 -11.73 19.95 -7.42
CA GLU A 78 -11.85 20.37 -6.02
C GLU A 78 -10.53 20.11 -5.30
N HIS A 79 -9.64 21.11 -5.26
CA HIS A 79 -8.81 21.34 -4.09
C HIS A 79 -8.45 22.82 -4.01
N ARG A 80 -8.88 23.41 -2.89
CA ARG A 80 -8.72 24.81 -2.51
C ARG A 80 -7.25 25.18 -2.42
N GLU A 81 -6.89 26.22 -3.17
CA GLU A 81 -6.14 27.41 -2.75
C GLU A 81 -5.22 27.20 -1.55
N ASP A 82 -3.95 26.94 -1.84
CA ASP A 82 -2.77 27.33 -1.06
C ASP A 82 -1.62 27.46 -2.09
N GLU A 83 -1.79 28.35 -3.06
CA GLU A 83 -0.68 28.88 -3.86
C GLU A 83 -0.22 30.16 -3.16
N ASP A 84 0.66 30.00 -2.17
CA ASP A 84 1.52 31.09 -1.74
C ASP A 84 2.43 31.40 -2.93
N SER A 85 1.98 32.37 -3.72
CA SER A 85 2.79 33.08 -4.68
C SER A 85 3.93 33.74 -3.90
N ASP A 86 5.10 33.10 -3.91
CA ASP A 86 6.38 33.76 -3.68
C ASP A 86 6.59 34.76 -4.84
N GLU A 87 5.80 35.84 -4.82
CA GLU A 87 6.25 37.10 -5.37
C GLU A 87 7.44 37.49 -4.49
N GLU A 88 8.64 37.21 -4.99
CA GLU A 88 9.83 37.92 -4.56
C GLU A 88 9.57 39.41 -4.83
N GLU A 89 8.91 40.05 -3.87
CA GLU A 89 9.02 41.49 -3.68
C GLU A 89 10.50 41.73 -3.44
N ASP A 90 11.21 42.02 -4.53
CA ASP A 90 12.43 42.80 -4.55
C ASP A 90 12.16 44.03 -3.68
N ALA A 91 12.39 43.89 -2.38
CA ALA A 91 12.55 44.99 -1.45
C ALA A 91 13.89 45.66 -1.77
N ASN A 92 14.02 46.14 -3.00
CA ASN A 92 14.75 47.35 -3.30
C ASN A 92 14.09 48.43 -2.44
N LEU A 93 14.59 48.52 -1.21
CA LEU A 93 14.40 49.67 -0.34
C LEU A 93 15.09 50.82 -1.06
N ASP A 94 14.40 51.39 -2.06
CA ASP A 94 14.78 52.63 -2.70
C ASP A 94 14.62 53.70 -1.63
N VAL A 95 15.66 53.83 -0.80
CA VAL A 95 15.82 54.96 0.10
C VAL A 95 16.16 56.13 -0.80
N THR A 96 15.17 56.62 -1.55
CA THR A 96 15.21 57.97 -2.11
C THR A 96 15.33 58.89 -0.91
N LEU A 97 16.55 59.30 -0.61
CA LEU A 97 16.83 60.40 0.30
C LEU A 97 16.09 61.62 -0.25
N GLU A 98 14.94 61.93 0.35
CA GLU A 98 14.24 63.17 0.09
C GLU A 98 15.24 64.31 0.27
N LYS A 99 15.52 65.02 -0.83
CA LYS A 99 16.40 66.19 -0.79
C LYS A 99 15.79 67.16 0.22
N LEU A 100 16.54 67.48 1.27
CA LEU A 100 16.12 68.42 2.30
C LEU A 100 15.54 69.68 1.64
N PRO A 101 14.27 70.03 1.90
CA PRO A 101 13.65 71.17 1.25
C PRO A 101 14.40 72.46 1.64
N MET A 102 14.96 73.16 0.65
CA MET A 102 15.56 74.47 0.86
C MET A 102 14.45 75.52 0.96
N LEU A 103 14.24 76.03 2.17
CA LEU A 103 13.24 77.06 2.45
C LEU A 103 13.69 78.44 1.91
N GLU A 104 12.77 79.18 1.28
CA GLU A 104 13.01 80.55 0.81
C GLU A 104 13.16 81.53 1.99
N THR A 105 13.89 82.65 1.78
CA THR A 105 14.24 83.64 2.81
C THR A 105 13.04 84.22 3.57
N VAL A 106 11.86 84.27 2.95
CA VAL A 106 10.60 84.73 3.56
C VAL A 106 10.06 83.71 4.57
N ALA A 107 10.25 82.41 4.33
CA ALA A 107 9.85 81.35 5.26
C ALA A 107 10.81 81.23 6.45
N LEU A 108 12.11 81.50 6.26
CA LEU A 108 13.10 81.53 7.36
C LEU A 108 12.80 82.61 8.42
N SER A 109 12.14 83.71 8.04
CA SER A 109 11.81 84.79 8.99
C SER A 109 10.73 84.42 10.01
N ARG A 110 10.03 83.29 9.81
CA ARG A 110 9.00 82.77 10.73
C ARG A 110 9.54 81.84 11.80
N TYR A 111 10.79 81.39 11.66
CA TYR A 111 11.41 80.46 12.59
C TYR A 111 12.48 81.21 13.37
N SER A 112 12.32 81.31 14.69
CA SER A 112 13.41 81.79 15.55
C SER A 112 14.52 80.74 15.60
N LYS A 113 15.78 81.18 15.54
CA LYS A 113 16.95 80.31 15.73
C LYS A 113 16.90 79.55 17.06
N GLU A 114 16.20 80.10 18.04
CA GLU A 114 16.03 79.52 19.37
C GLU A 114 14.95 78.42 19.39
N GLU A 115 13.83 78.62 18.68
CA GLU A 115 12.76 77.62 18.54
C GLU A 115 13.24 76.41 17.74
N MET A 116 13.98 76.64 16.65
CA MET A 116 14.53 75.55 15.85
C MET A 116 15.59 74.75 16.62
N LYS A 117 16.41 75.41 17.45
CA LYS A 117 17.34 74.71 18.35
C LYS A 117 16.62 73.89 19.40
N TYR A 118 15.50 74.39 19.91
CA TYR A 118 14.66 73.66 20.85
C TYR A 118 14.03 72.42 20.19
N GLU A 119 13.43 72.56 19.00
CA GLU A 119 12.89 71.43 18.24
C GLU A 119 13.95 70.38 17.91
N ILE A 120 15.15 70.80 17.48
CA ILE A 120 16.28 69.89 17.26
C ILE A 120 16.61 69.13 18.55
N SER A 121 16.67 69.82 19.70
CA SER A 121 16.97 69.16 20.97
C SER A 121 15.90 68.14 21.40
N VAL A 122 14.62 68.43 21.13
CA VAL A 122 13.52 67.50 21.41
C VAL A 122 13.58 66.29 20.49
N LEU A 123 13.83 66.50 19.20
CA LEU A 123 13.98 65.41 18.23
C LEU A 123 15.23 64.57 18.49
N GLU A 124 16.33 65.18 18.92
CA GLU A 124 17.54 64.47 19.34
C GLU A 124 17.28 63.60 20.58
N GLN A 125 16.54 64.11 21.56
CA GLN A 125 16.12 63.33 22.73
C GLN A 125 15.22 62.16 22.33
N GLN A 126 14.20 62.39 21.48
CA GLN A 126 13.32 61.33 20.98
C GLN A 126 14.09 60.27 20.18
N ARG A 127 15.05 60.69 19.34
CA ARG A 127 15.94 59.77 18.63
C ARG A 127 16.75 58.91 19.59
N ASP A 128 17.31 59.50 20.64
CA ASP A 128 18.15 58.77 21.59
C ASP A 128 17.32 57.80 22.45
N GLU A 129 16.10 58.19 22.82
CA GLU A 129 15.12 57.30 23.47
C GLU A 129 14.71 56.13 22.56
N LEU A 130 14.48 56.38 21.27
CA LEU A 130 14.17 55.33 20.29
C LEU A 130 15.37 54.42 20.05
N LYS A 131 16.57 54.98 19.89
CA LYS A 131 17.81 54.23 19.68
C LYS A 131 18.14 53.29 20.84
N ALA A 132 17.76 53.66 22.07
CA ALA A 132 17.89 52.79 23.23
C ALA A 132 16.92 51.58 23.20
N ASN A 133 15.81 51.68 22.46
CA ASN A 133 14.75 50.66 22.38
C ASN A 133 14.74 49.87 21.06
N VAL A 134 15.50 50.29 20.04
CA VAL A 134 15.62 49.57 18.77
C VAL A 134 16.56 48.39 18.97
N ASN A 135 16.00 47.18 18.93
CA ASN A 135 16.80 45.97 18.99
C ASN A 135 17.32 45.58 17.60
N MET A 136 18.54 45.99 17.28
CA MET A 136 19.21 45.60 16.03
C MET A 136 19.56 44.10 15.97
N SER A 137 19.60 43.38 17.11
CA SER A 137 19.83 41.92 17.11
C SER A 137 18.64 41.14 16.54
N ALA A 138 17.44 41.72 16.60
CA ALA A 138 16.22 41.08 16.10
C ALA A 138 16.31 40.77 14.59
N LEU A 139 16.97 41.64 13.81
CA LEU A 139 17.18 41.42 12.38
C LEU A 139 18.11 40.22 12.12
N THR A 140 19.19 40.09 12.90
CA THR A 140 20.11 38.95 12.79
C THR A 140 19.48 37.65 13.26
N GLU A 141 18.69 37.69 14.34
CA GLU A 141 17.94 36.55 14.85
C GLU A 141 16.87 36.09 13.86
N TYR A 142 16.19 37.03 13.19
CA TYR A 142 15.24 36.72 12.13
C TYR A 142 15.91 35.99 10.97
N LYS A 143 17.04 36.49 10.45
CA LYS A 143 17.79 35.82 9.37
C LYS A 143 18.20 34.40 9.75
N GLN A 144 18.76 34.20 10.95
CA GLN A 144 19.11 32.87 11.45
C GLN A 144 17.91 31.94 11.56
N LYS A 145 16.77 32.47 12.03
CA LYS A 145 15.51 31.72 12.13
C LYS A 145 14.93 31.37 10.77
N GLU A 146 15.07 32.26 9.79
CA GLU A 146 14.63 32.04 8.42
C GLU A 146 15.45 30.94 7.75
N GLU A 147 16.78 30.94 7.90
CA GLU A 147 17.66 29.87 7.43
C GLU A 147 17.32 28.52 8.08
N GLU A 148 17.13 28.50 9.41
CA GLU A 148 16.69 27.30 10.14
C GLU A 148 15.35 26.81 9.61
N TYR A 149 14.39 27.71 9.40
CA TYR A 149 13.07 27.39 8.87
C TYR A 149 13.15 26.79 7.46
N LYS A 150 13.92 27.39 6.55
CA LYS A 150 14.16 26.87 5.19
C LYS A 150 14.76 25.47 5.23
N ALA A 151 15.76 25.24 6.08
CA ALA A 151 16.36 23.91 6.26
C ALA A 151 15.34 22.88 6.78
N ARG A 152 14.48 23.26 7.74
CA ARG A 152 13.42 22.39 8.28
C ARG A 152 12.34 22.05 7.28
N ILE A 153 11.96 22.99 6.41
CA ILE A 153 11.02 22.70 5.31
C ILE A 153 11.60 21.65 4.38
N LEU A 154 12.88 21.79 3.99
CA LEU A 154 13.54 20.82 3.13
C LEU A 154 13.56 19.42 3.76
N GLU A 155 13.91 19.31 5.06
CA GLU A 155 13.84 18.04 5.80
C GLU A 155 12.42 17.45 5.81
N LEU A 156 11.40 18.29 6.04
CA LEU A 156 10.00 17.88 6.07
C LEU A 156 9.53 17.38 4.69
N GLU A 157 9.91 18.08 3.63
CA GLU A 157 9.60 17.67 2.26
C GLU A 157 10.23 16.33 1.90
N GLU A 158 11.51 16.13 2.23
CA GLU A 158 12.19 14.87 2.00
C GLU A 158 11.54 13.71 2.77
N ALA A 159 11.21 13.93 4.05
CA ALA A 159 10.51 12.96 4.87
C ALA A 159 9.11 12.64 4.31
N THR A 160 8.40 13.66 3.82
CA THR A 160 7.07 13.51 3.21
C THR A 160 7.14 12.73 1.91
N LYS A 161 8.10 13.06 1.03
CA LYS A 161 8.37 12.33 -0.22
C LYS A 161 8.69 10.86 0.08
N LEU A 162 9.54 10.58 1.07
CA LEU A 162 9.88 9.22 1.46
C LEU A 162 8.66 8.45 2.00
N ARG A 163 7.84 9.09 2.85
CA ARG A 163 6.60 8.52 3.38
C ARG A 163 5.66 8.14 2.24
N ASP A 164 5.48 9.01 1.26
CA ASP A 164 4.55 8.79 0.15
C ASP A 164 5.02 7.68 -0.77
N VAL A 165 6.32 7.59 -1.04
CA VAL A 165 6.92 6.44 -1.76
C VAL A 165 6.67 5.13 -1.00
N LYS A 166 6.89 5.11 0.32
CA LYS A 166 6.65 3.91 1.13
C LYS A 166 5.18 3.55 1.24
N ARG A 167 4.28 4.53 1.28
CA ARG A 167 2.84 4.32 1.24
C ARG A 167 2.41 3.69 -0.09
N HIS A 168 2.93 4.19 -1.20
CA HIS A 168 2.66 3.61 -2.52
C HIS A 168 3.17 2.16 -2.63
N GLU A 169 4.40 1.88 -2.15
CA GLU A 169 4.96 0.53 -2.10
C GLU A 169 4.07 -0.42 -1.26
N TYR A 170 3.61 0.04 -0.09
CA TYR A 170 2.68 -0.70 0.75
C TYR A 170 1.35 -1.01 0.05
N ASP A 171 0.75 -0.02 -0.61
CA ASP A 171 -0.53 -0.16 -1.30
C ASP A 171 -0.42 -1.13 -2.49
N GLU A 172 0.69 -1.09 -3.23
CA GLU A 172 0.98 -2.06 -4.27
C GLU A 172 1.09 -3.49 -3.74
N LEU A 173 1.86 -3.69 -2.66
CA LEU A 173 2.04 -5.01 -2.05
C LEU A 173 0.71 -5.54 -1.48
N ARG A 174 -0.09 -4.66 -0.87
CA ARG A 174 -1.43 -4.99 -0.38
C ARG A 174 -2.34 -5.45 -1.53
N ARG A 175 -2.31 -4.73 -2.66
CA ARG A 175 -3.08 -5.11 -3.85
C ARG A 175 -2.63 -6.45 -4.43
N LYS A 176 -1.31 -6.64 -4.61
CA LYS A 176 -0.72 -7.90 -5.13
C LYS A 176 -1.09 -9.08 -4.24
N ARG A 177 -0.94 -8.93 -2.92
CA ARG A 177 -1.33 -9.95 -1.92
C ARG A 177 -2.81 -10.32 -2.05
N LEU A 178 -3.70 -9.33 -2.16
CA LEU A 178 -5.14 -9.56 -2.29
C LEU A 178 -5.48 -10.29 -3.61
N GLU A 179 -4.86 -9.87 -4.71
CA GLU A 179 -5.08 -10.46 -6.03
C GLU A 179 -4.66 -11.93 -6.09
N GLU A 180 -3.47 -12.24 -5.58
CA GLU A 180 -2.95 -13.62 -5.50
C GLU A 180 -3.80 -14.48 -4.58
N PHE A 181 -4.18 -13.95 -3.40
CA PHE A 181 -5.04 -14.65 -2.46
C PHE A 181 -6.41 -14.97 -3.08
N MET A 182 -7.08 -13.99 -3.67
CA MET A 182 -8.40 -14.19 -4.27
C MET A 182 -8.36 -15.14 -5.46
N THR A 183 -7.28 -15.10 -6.24
CA THR A 183 -7.09 -16.02 -7.36
C THR A 183 -6.93 -17.46 -6.87
N GLY A 184 -6.05 -17.69 -5.88
CA GLY A 184 -5.88 -19.00 -5.27
C GLY A 184 -7.17 -19.49 -4.58
N PHE A 185 -7.84 -18.62 -3.84
CA PHE A 185 -9.09 -18.90 -3.13
C PHE A 185 -10.17 -19.38 -4.11
N ARG A 186 -10.39 -18.68 -5.22
CA ARG A 186 -11.35 -19.10 -6.25
C ARG A 186 -11.05 -20.48 -6.84
N ILE A 187 -9.77 -20.77 -7.13
CA ILE A 187 -9.36 -22.06 -7.68
C ILE A 187 -9.62 -23.17 -6.66
N ILE A 188 -9.25 -22.96 -5.39
CA ILE A 188 -9.45 -23.92 -4.32
C ILE A 188 -10.95 -24.16 -4.09
N THR A 189 -11.79 -23.11 -4.03
CA THR A 189 -13.24 -23.23 -3.84
C THR A 189 -13.91 -24.00 -4.98
N LEU A 190 -13.55 -23.70 -6.24
CA LEU A 190 -14.08 -24.44 -7.39
C LEU A 190 -13.70 -25.92 -7.32
N LYS A 191 -12.44 -26.22 -7.01
CA LYS A 191 -11.95 -27.60 -6.93
C LYS A 191 -12.51 -28.34 -5.74
N LEU A 192 -12.70 -27.68 -4.60
CA LEU A 192 -13.38 -28.26 -3.43
C LEU A 192 -14.78 -28.73 -3.80
N LYS A 193 -15.55 -27.90 -4.51
CA LYS A 193 -16.90 -28.25 -4.96
C LYS A 193 -16.89 -29.47 -5.88
N GLU A 194 -16.00 -29.51 -6.87
CA GLU A 194 -15.82 -30.65 -7.76
C GLU A 194 -15.42 -31.93 -6.99
N MET A 195 -14.44 -31.84 -6.09
CA MET A 195 -13.92 -32.99 -5.33
C MET A 195 -14.97 -33.52 -4.36
N TYR A 196 -15.69 -32.64 -3.67
CA TYR A 196 -16.74 -33.04 -2.74
C TYR A 196 -17.84 -33.80 -3.50
N GLN A 197 -18.37 -33.23 -4.58
CA GLN A 197 -19.40 -33.85 -5.40
C GLN A 197 -18.96 -35.21 -5.98
N MET A 198 -17.70 -35.33 -6.40
CA MET A 198 -17.15 -36.60 -6.87
C MET A 198 -17.14 -37.67 -5.77
N ILE A 199 -16.68 -37.33 -4.57
CA ILE A 199 -16.54 -38.27 -3.46
C ILE A 199 -17.91 -38.71 -2.93
N THR A 200 -18.82 -37.76 -2.69
CA THR A 200 -20.12 -38.04 -2.07
C THR A 200 -21.21 -38.42 -3.07
N LEU A 201 -20.91 -38.36 -4.38
CA LEU A 201 -21.86 -38.58 -5.48
C LEU A 201 -23.14 -37.73 -5.32
N GLY A 202 -22.98 -36.50 -4.85
CA GLY A 202 -24.05 -35.54 -4.60
C GLY A 202 -23.85 -34.72 -3.32
N GLY A 203 -24.57 -33.61 -3.20
CA GLY A 203 -24.29 -32.59 -2.18
C GLY A 203 -23.47 -31.44 -2.75
N ASP A 204 -23.07 -30.50 -1.91
CA ASP A 204 -22.28 -29.34 -2.30
C ASP A 204 -21.37 -28.88 -1.15
N ALA A 205 -20.28 -28.21 -1.48
CA ALA A 205 -19.32 -27.70 -0.50
C ALA A 205 -18.81 -26.33 -0.95
N GLU A 206 -18.72 -25.39 -0.01
CA GLU A 206 -18.40 -24.00 -0.32
C GLU A 206 -17.52 -23.40 0.78
N LEU A 207 -16.57 -22.57 0.34
CA LEU A 207 -15.72 -21.74 1.21
C LEU A 207 -16.12 -20.30 1.00
N GLU A 208 -16.53 -19.64 2.07
CA GLU A 208 -16.96 -18.26 2.07
C GLU A 208 -16.03 -17.43 2.96
N LEU A 209 -15.72 -16.21 2.53
CA LEU A 209 -15.01 -15.24 3.37
C LEU A 209 -16.01 -14.67 4.38
N VAL A 210 -15.61 -14.56 5.64
CA VAL A 210 -16.47 -13.92 6.65
C VAL A 210 -16.64 -12.44 6.32
N ASP A 211 -15.54 -11.77 5.98
CA ASP A 211 -15.53 -10.42 5.44
C ASP A 211 -15.07 -10.41 3.98
N SER A 212 -15.92 -9.89 3.10
CA SER A 212 -15.62 -9.74 1.67
C SER A 212 -14.75 -8.52 1.34
N LEU A 213 -14.70 -7.52 2.23
CA LEU A 213 -13.90 -6.31 2.07
C LEU A 213 -12.45 -6.53 2.51
N ASP A 214 -12.24 -7.24 3.63
CA ASP A 214 -10.91 -7.65 4.09
C ASP A 214 -10.83 -9.16 4.41
N PRO A 215 -10.37 -9.99 3.46
CA PRO A 215 -10.30 -11.44 3.66
C PRO A 215 -9.30 -11.87 4.74
N PHE A 216 -8.46 -10.97 5.24
CA PHE A 216 -7.42 -11.29 6.21
C PHE A 216 -7.82 -11.01 7.67
N SER A 217 -8.96 -10.37 7.91
CA SER A 217 -9.40 -9.98 9.25
C SER A 217 -10.09 -11.11 10.01
N GLU A 218 -11.13 -11.71 9.44
CA GLU A 218 -12.03 -12.63 10.16
C GLU A 218 -11.92 -14.10 9.69
N GLY A 219 -11.23 -14.36 8.57
CA GLY A 219 -10.95 -15.71 8.06
C GLY A 219 -12.02 -16.28 7.11
N VAL A 220 -12.11 -17.61 7.07
CA VAL A 220 -12.90 -18.37 6.09
C VAL A 220 -13.86 -19.32 6.79
N VAL A 221 -15.11 -19.34 6.33
CA VAL A 221 -16.14 -20.28 6.77
C VAL A 221 -16.22 -21.45 5.79
N PHE A 222 -16.15 -22.66 6.33
CA PHE A 222 -16.36 -23.88 5.56
C PHE A 222 -17.77 -24.44 5.80
N SER A 223 -18.60 -24.33 4.76
CA SER A 223 -19.99 -24.77 4.75
C SER A 223 -20.19 -25.92 3.77
N VAL A 224 -20.98 -26.91 4.19
CA VAL A 224 -21.23 -28.12 3.41
C VAL A 224 -22.71 -28.43 3.41
N ARG A 225 -23.20 -28.89 2.27
CA ARG A 225 -24.54 -29.43 2.07
C ARG A 225 -24.45 -30.90 1.70
N PRO A 226 -24.57 -31.82 2.66
CA PRO A 226 -24.64 -33.25 2.36
C PRO A 226 -25.84 -33.56 1.45
N SER A 227 -25.78 -34.67 0.71
CA SER A 227 -26.87 -35.08 -0.18
C SER A 227 -28.20 -35.16 0.58
N LYS A 228 -29.23 -34.48 0.07
CA LYS A 228 -30.58 -34.41 0.66
C LYS A 228 -30.66 -33.75 2.04
N LYS A 229 -29.65 -32.96 2.46
CA LYS A 229 -29.66 -32.18 3.71
C LYS A 229 -29.48 -30.69 3.43
N SER A 230 -29.70 -29.86 4.47
CA SER A 230 -29.45 -28.41 4.44
C SER A 230 -27.96 -28.08 4.60
N TRP A 231 -27.60 -26.84 4.27
CA TRP A 231 -26.28 -26.28 4.54
C TRP A 231 -25.98 -26.27 6.03
N LYS A 232 -24.77 -26.69 6.40
CA LYS A 232 -24.26 -26.69 7.78
C LYS A 232 -22.77 -26.36 7.78
N HIS A 233 -22.32 -25.68 8.83
CA HIS A 233 -20.89 -25.52 9.10
C HIS A 233 -20.24 -26.87 9.39
N ILE A 234 -18.96 -27.02 9.01
CA ILE A 234 -18.20 -28.25 9.23
C ILE A 234 -18.22 -28.72 10.69
N SER A 235 -18.18 -27.81 11.65
CA SER A 235 -18.24 -28.11 13.09
C SER A 235 -19.50 -28.88 13.51
N ASN A 236 -20.61 -28.70 12.78
CA ASN A 236 -21.92 -29.28 13.07
C ASN A 236 -22.24 -30.54 12.24
N LEU A 237 -21.27 -31.07 11.49
CA LEU A 237 -21.42 -32.30 10.71
C LEU A 237 -21.17 -33.57 11.56
N SER A 238 -21.67 -34.70 11.09
CA SER A 238 -21.36 -36.02 11.66
C SER A 238 -19.89 -36.41 11.41
N GLY A 239 -19.33 -37.34 12.21
CA GLY A 239 -17.92 -37.72 12.10
C GLY A 239 -17.48 -38.13 10.69
N GLY A 240 -18.25 -38.99 10.02
CA GLY A 240 -17.95 -39.40 8.64
C GLY A 240 -18.10 -38.27 7.62
N GLU A 241 -19.12 -37.42 7.77
CA GLU A 241 -19.30 -36.25 6.89
C GLU A 241 -18.17 -35.22 7.07
N LYS A 242 -17.68 -35.04 8.30
CA LYS A 242 -16.50 -34.20 8.59
C LYS A 242 -15.27 -34.76 7.89
N THR A 243 -15.00 -36.05 8.00
CA THR A 243 -13.85 -36.69 7.34
C THR A 243 -13.90 -36.52 5.82
N LEU A 244 -15.08 -36.71 5.22
CA LEU A 244 -15.26 -36.51 3.78
C LEU A 244 -15.05 -35.06 3.33
N ALA A 245 -15.63 -34.11 4.07
CA ALA A 245 -15.47 -32.69 3.79
C ALA A 245 -14.00 -32.25 3.90
N SER A 246 -13.31 -32.66 4.98
CA SER A 246 -11.89 -32.38 5.18
C SER A 246 -11.02 -33.01 4.09
N LEU A 247 -11.29 -34.25 3.69
CA LEU A 247 -10.55 -34.93 2.64
C LEU A 247 -10.73 -34.25 1.27
N ALA A 248 -11.95 -33.79 0.96
CA ALA A 248 -12.22 -33.02 -0.24
C ALA A 248 -11.41 -31.71 -0.28
N LEU A 249 -11.30 -31.01 0.86
CA LEU A 249 -10.49 -29.80 0.99
C LEU A 249 -9.00 -30.09 0.79
N VAL A 250 -8.48 -31.15 1.41
CA VAL A 250 -7.08 -31.58 1.24
C VAL A 250 -6.79 -31.87 -0.23
N PHE A 251 -7.69 -32.59 -0.94
CA PHE A 251 -7.51 -32.86 -2.36
C PHE A 251 -7.62 -31.62 -3.25
N ALA A 252 -8.47 -30.65 -2.89
CA ALA A 252 -8.54 -29.36 -3.59
C ALA A 252 -7.22 -28.59 -3.45
N LEU A 253 -6.64 -28.55 -2.24
CA LEU A 253 -5.34 -27.96 -1.98
C LEU A 253 -4.22 -28.67 -2.76
N HIS A 254 -4.24 -30.00 -2.83
CA HIS A 254 -3.27 -30.78 -3.62
C HIS A 254 -3.38 -30.49 -5.12
N HIS A 255 -4.58 -30.17 -5.62
CA HIS A 255 -4.72 -29.78 -7.02
C HIS A 255 -4.17 -28.37 -7.27
N TYR A 256 -4.35 -27.44 -6.33
CA TYR A 256 -3.78 -26.10 -6.43
C TYR A 256 -2.25 -26.11 -6.37
N LYS A 257 -1.66 -26.88 -5.45
CA LYS A 257 -0.22 -27.02 -5.30
C LYS A 257 0.16 -28.50 -5.21
N PRO A 258 0.50 -29.16 -6.33
CA PRO A 258 0.89 -30.56 -6.32
C PRO A 258 2.25 -30.75 -5.63
N THR A 259 2.33 -31.76 -4.77
CA THR A 259 3.52 -32.16 -4.02
C THR A 259 3.93 -33.56 -4.48
N PRO A 260 5.22 -33.88 -4.59
CA PRO A 260 5.66 -35.19 -5.08
C PRO A 260 5.40 -36.35 -4.12
N LEU A 261 5.15 -36.10 -2.82
CA LEU A 261 4.97 -37.12 -1.80
C LEU A 261 3.79 -36.77 -0.87
N TYR A 262 2.92 -37.73 -0.62
CA TYR A 262 1.81 -37.65 0.31
C TYR A 262 1.79 -38.86 1.24
N VAL A 263 1.59 -38.60 2.54
CA VAL A 263 1.42 -39.63 3.57
C VAL A 263 0.06 -39.44 4.22
N MET A 264 -0.74 -40.51 4.26
CA MET A 264 -2.10 -40.51 4.80
C MET A 264 -2.25 -41.66 5.79
N ASP A 265 -2.61 -41.35 7.03
CA ASP A 265 -2.75 -42.31 8.11
C ASP A 265 -4.22 -42.47 8.51
N GLU A 266 -4.75 -43.69 8.41
CA GLU A 266 -6.11 -44.11 8.80
C GLU A 266 -7.26 -43.18 8.34
N ILE A 267 -7.08 -42.52 7.19
CA ILE A 267 -8.06 -41.55 6.67
C ILE A 267 -9.43 -42.16 6.34
N ASP A 268 -9.51 -43.49 6.27
CA ASP A 268 -10.69 -44.28 5.93
C ASP A 268 -11.39 -44.92 7.14
N ALA A 269 -10.90 -44.68 8.36
CA ALA A 269 -11.50 -45.23 9.58
C ALA A 269 -12.98 -44.83 9.73
N ALA A 270 -13.29 -43.54 9.51
CA ALA A 270 -14.63 -42.97 9.63
C ALA A 270 -15.47 -43.04 8.34
N LEU A 271 -14.95 -43.68 7.29
CA LEU A 271 -15.62 -43.78 5.99
C LEU A 271 -16.35 -45.11 5.81
N ASP A 272 -17.41 -45.09 5.01
CA ASP A 272 -18.15 -46.30 4.61
C ASP A 272 -17.49 -46.98 3.39
N PHE A 273 -17.81 -48.25 3.17
CA PHE A 273 -17.23 -49.06 2.09
C PHE A 273 -17.31 -48.38 0.71
N LYS A 274 -18.43 -47.70 0.44
CA LYS A 274 -18.68 -47.01 -0.83
C LYS A 274 -17.73 -45.83 -1.02
N ASN A 275 -17.64 -44.92 -0.05
CA ASN A 275 -16.79 -43.75 -0.18
C ASN A 275 -15.30 -44.11 -0.12
N VAL A 276 -14.90 -45.11 0.67
CA VAL A 276 -13.52 -45.64 0.67
C VAL A 276 -13.10 -46.09 -0.73
N SER A 277 -13.99 -46.77 -1.46
CA SER A 277 -13.70 -47.23 -2.82
C SER A 277 -13.56 -46.08 -3.82
N ILE A 278 -14.37 -45.02 -3.68
CA ILE A 278 -14.30 -43.84 -4.56
C ILE A 278 -12.99 -43.08 -4.30
N VAL A 279 -12.67 -42.85 -3.02
CA VAL A 279 -11.43 -42.18 -2.59
C VAL A 279 -10.20 -42.97 -3.03
N GLY A 280 -10.18 -44.29 -2.82
CA GLY A 280 -9.06 -45.14 -3.25
C GLY A 280 -8.83 -45.09 -4.75
N ASN A 281 -9.90 -45.14 -5.55
CA ASN A 281 -9.81 -44.99 -7.00
C ASN A 281 -9.31 -43.61 -7.43
N TYR A 282 -9.75 -42.54 -6.75
CA TYR A 282 -9.27 -41.19 -6.99
C TYR A 282 -7.76 -41.07 -6.70
N ILE A 283 -7.30 -41.58 -5.55
CA ILE A 283 -5.89 -41.57 -5.19
C ILE A 283 -5.08 -42.34 -6.23
N LYS A 284 -5.53 -43.54 -6.63
CA LYS A 284 -4.88 -44.35 -7.68
C LYS A 284 -4.78 -43.64 -9.03
N GLN A 285 -5.74 -42.79 -9.39
CA GLN A 285 -5.61 -41.99 -10.62
C GLN A 285 -4.56 -40.89 -10.49
N ARG A 286 -4.38 -40.35 -9.28
CA ARG A 286 -3.42 -39.28 -8.97
C ARG A 286 -2.00 -39.79 -8.71
N THR A 287 -1.78 -41.07 -8.47
CA THR A 287 -0.42 -41.65 -8.26
C THR A 287 0.50 -41.52 -9.46
N ARG A 288 -0.03 -41.21 -10.67
CA ARG A 288 0.79 -41.01 -11.88
C ARG A 288 1.80 -39.87 -11.74
N ASN A 289 1.47 -38.84 -10.97
CA ASN A 289 2.27 -37.62 -10.87
C ASN A 289 2.83 -37.39 -9.45
N ALA A 290 2.46 -38.23 -8.46
CA ALA A 290 2.88 -38.09 -7.08
C ALA A 290 2.88 -39.45 -6.35
N GLN A 291 3.78 -39.62 -5.39
CA GLN A 291 3.85 -40.81 -4.55
C GLN A 291 2.87 -40.70 -3.38
N PHE A 292 2.03 -41.71 -3.20
CA PHE A 292 1.12 -41.81 -2.05
C PHE A 292 1.52 -42.99 -1.16
N ILE A 293 1.70 -42.71 0.13
CA ILE A 293 1.87 -43.70 1.19
C ILE A 293 0.60 -43.66 2.03
N ILE A 294 -0.17 -44.76 2.00
CA ILE A 294 -1.42 -44.87 2.74
C ILE A 294 -1.27 -45.95 3.79
N ILE A 295 -1.57 -45.62 5.04
CA ILE A 295 -1.69 -46.56 6.15
C ILE A 295 -3.19 -46.77 6.38
N SER A 296 -3.65 -48.01 6.22
CA SER A 296 -5.07 -48.35 6.34
C SER A 296 -5.24 -49.82 6.76
N LEU A 297 -6.32 -50.08 7.48
CA LEU A 297 -6.78 -51.41 7.86
C LEU A 297 -7.93 -51.93 6.96
N ARG A 298 -8.41 -51.13 5.99
CA ARG A 298 -9.55 -51.49 5.13
C ARG A 298 -9.10 -52.15 3.83
N ASN A 299 -9.62 -53.35 3.56
CA ASN A 299 -9.31 -54.11 2.35
C ASN A 299 -9.45 -53.30 1.05
N ASN A 300 -10.56 -52.59 0.87
CA ASN A 300 -10.81 -51.79 -0.34
C ASN A 300 -9.73 -50.75 -0.67
N MET A 301 -9.04 -50.23 0.35
CA MET A 301 -8.03 -49.20 0.15
C MET A 301 -6.72 -49.83 -0.33
N PHE A 302 -6.26 -50.87 0.34
CA PHE A 302 -4.98 -51.50 0.02
C PHE A 302 -5.05 -52.51 -1.14
N GLU A 303 -6.24 -53.00 -1.51
CA GLU A 303 -6.45 -53.79 -2.74
C GLU A 303 -6.07 -53.02 -4.01
N LEU A 304 -6.14 -51.69 -3.96
CA LEU A 304 -5.80 -50.82 -5.09
C LEU A 304 -4.30 -50.49 -5.17
N ALA A 305 -3.51 -50.84 -4.16
CA ALA A 305 -2.11 -50.48 -4.03
C ALA A 305 -1.21 -51.24 -5.02
N ASP A 306 -0.16 -50.56 -5.49
CA ASP A 306 0.87 -51.18 -6.34
C ASP A 306 1.86 -52.01 -5.51
N ARG A 307 2.06 -51.63 -4.25
CA ARG A 307 2.93 -52.32 -3.28
C ARG A 307 2.30 -52.30 -1.91
N LEU A 308 2.37 -53.44 -1.24
CA LEU A 308 1.89 -53.64 0.13
C LEU A 308 3.08 -53.81 1.08
N VAL A 309 3.03 -53.13 2.21
CA VAL A 309 4.00 -53.28 3.30
C VAL A 309 3.21 -53.71 4.52
N ASP A 310 3.48 -54.93 4.98
CA ASP A 310 2.90 -55.46 6.21
C ASP A 310 3.85 -55.20 7.38
N LEU A 311 3.32 -54.67 8.49
CA LEU A 311 4.07 -54.40 9.71
C LEU A 311 3.78 -55.47 10.73
N ARG A 312 4.75 -56.36 10.95
CA ARG A 312 4.68 -57.37 12.01
C ARG A 312 5.52 -56.95 13.20
N ALA A 313 4.86 -56.70 14.33
CA ALA A 313 5.56 -56.60 15.61
C ALA A 313 6.23 -57.95 15.92
N ARG A 314 7.58 -57.97 15.91
CA ARG A 314 8.33 -59.10 16.47
C ARG A 314 8.38 -58.90 17.98
N HIS A 315 7.87 -59.87 18.73
CA HIS A 315 8.16 -59.95 20.15
C HIS A 315 9.68 -59.92 20.34
N HIS A 316 10.17 -59.00 21.16
CA HIS A 316 11.55 -59.04 21.63
C HIS A 316 11.78 -60.39 22.32
N PRO A 317 12.74 -61.21 21.87
CA PRO A 317 13.05 -62.47 22.52
C PRO A 317 13.87 -62.15 23.78
N ASN A 318 13.19 -61.86 24.89
CA ASN A 318 13.74 -61.86 26.26
C ASN A 318 12.63 -61.94 27.32
N LEU A 319 11.47 -62.52 26.98
CA LEU A 319 10.59 -63.13 27.97
C LEU A 319 10.45 -64.60 27.57
N GLU A 320 11.05 -65.44 28.40
CA GLU A 320 11.08 -66.91 28.33
C GLU A 320 9.83 -67.49 27.68
N ARG A 321 10.03 -68.25 26.60
CA ARG A 321 9.11 -69.34 26.26
C ARG A 321 9.88 -70.54 25.76
N ASP A 322 9.51 -71.63 26.39
CA ASP A 322 9.86 -73.01 26.10
C ASP A 322 9.92 -73.32 24.60
N GLU A 323 10.93 -74.10 24.27
CA GLU A 323 11.08 -74.75 22.97
C GLU A 323 9.87 -75.63 22.70
N ASP A 324 9.12 -75.30 21.66
CA ASP A 324 8.51 -76.25 20.73
C ASP A 324 7.54 -75.49 19.84
N THR A 325 8.02 -75.01 18.69
CA THR A 325 7.35 -74.94 17.38
C THR A 325 8.22 -74.09 16.44
N ILE A 326 9.39 -74.60 16.08
CA ILE A 326 10.17 -74.08 14.95
C ILE A 326 10.21 -75.18 13.91
N GLU A 327 9.19 -75.23 13.06
CA GLU A 327 9.34 -75.67 11.67
C GLU A 327 8.13 -75.21 10.87
N LYS A 328 8.41 -74.47 9.79
CA LYS A 328 7.50 -73.86 8.79
C LYS A 328 7.33 -72.34 8.91
N SER A 329 8.36 -71.60 8.51
CA SER A 329 8.17 -70.36 7.73
C SER A 329 9.50 -69.76 7.26
N SER A 330 10.34 -70.55 6.59
CA SER A 330 11.36 -69.99 5.70
C SER A 330 10.79 -69.91 4.28
N LYS A 331 10.22 -68.74 3.94
CA LYS A 331 10.19 -68.15 2.59
C LYS A 331 9.55 -66.77 2.65
N PHE A 332 10.42 -65.75 2.66
CA PHE A 332 10.10 -64.35 2.41
C PHE A 332 9.97 -64.16 0.90
N SER A 333 8.88 -63.58 0.42
CA SER A 333 8.71 -63.22 -0.99
C SER A 333 8.10 -61.82 -1.09
N ILE A 334 8.85 -60.89 -1.67
CA ILE A 334 8.32 -59.63 -2.19
C ILE A 334 7.40 -60.02 -3.35
N MET A 335 6.09 -59.93 -3.14
CA MET A 335 5.12 -60.15 -4.21
C MET A 335 5.11 -58.92 -5.13
N ASN A 336 5.79 -59.02 -6.27
CA ASN A 336 5.46 -58.20 -7.43
C ASN A 336 4.21 -58.81 -8.08
N SER A 337 3.21 -57.98 -8.39
CA SER A 337 1.98 -58.40 -9.07
C SER A 337 2.30 -59.02 -10.45
N PRO A 338 1.61 -60.10 -10.87
CA PRO A 338 1.93 -60.75 -12.13
C PRO A 338 1.24 -60.07 -13.32
N GLU A 339 2.05 -59.54 -14.24
CA GLU A 339 1.73 -59.56 -15.67
C GLU A 339 1.63 -61.01 -16.15
N SER A 340 0.47 -61.65 -16.02
CA SER A 340 0.03 -62.78 -16.86
C SER A 340 -1.33 -63.30 -16.38
N CYS A 341 -2.40 -62.58 -16.71
CA CYS A 341 -3.74 -63.16 -16.77
C CYS A 341 -4.36 -62.86 -18.14
N ARG A 342 -3.70 -63.35 -19.20
CA ARG A 342 -4.27 -63.38 -20.55
C ARG A 342 -3.79 -64.62 -21.28
N ARG A 343 -4.32 -65.78 -20.88
CA ARG A 343 -4.48 -67.02 -21.67
C ARG A 343 -4.88 -68.15 -20.73
N GLN A 344 -6.18 -68.38 -20.57
CA GLN A 344 -6.82 -69.70 -20.44
C GLN A 344 -8.29 -69.51 -20.05
N SER A 345 -9.12 -69.27 -21.06
CA SER A 345 -10.58 -69.48 -20.98
C SER A 345 -11.08 -69.84 -22.37
N VAL A 346 -10.49 -70.88 -22.96
CA VAL A 346 -11.08 -71.59 -24.10
C VAL A 346 -10.92 -73.07 -23.80
N LYS A 347 -12.02 -73.82 -23.84
CA LYS A 347 -12.20 -75.27 -23.62
C LYS A 347 -12.65 -75.71 -22.22
N LYS A 348 -13.89 -75.34 -21.83
CA LYS A 348 -14.84 -76.29 -21.21
C LYS A 348 -16.28 -75.76 -21.23
N ALA A 349 -16.89 -75.72 -22.42
CA ALA A 349 -18.34 -75.62 -22.57
C ALA A 349 -18.72 -76.14 -23.97
N ARG A 350 -18.70 -77.47 -24.13
CA ARG A 350 -19.22 -78.14 -25.33
C ARG A 350 -19.67 -79.54 -24.96
N ARG A 351 -20.88 -79.66 -24.42
CA ARG A 351 -21.80 -80.82 -24.52
C ARG A 351 -22.94 -80.71 -23.49
N SER A 352 -24.03 -80.05 -23.90
CA SER A 352 -25.43 -80.20 -23.46
C SER A 352 -26.11 -78.88 -23.81
N SER A 353 -26.67 -78.73 -25.01
CA SER A 353 -28.08 -79.06 -25.23
C SER A 353 -28.37 -78.84 -26.72
N GLN A 354 -28.80 -79.91 -27.39
CA GLN A 354 -29.60 -79.82 -28.60
C GLN A 354 -31.06 -80.06 -28.19
N GLN A 355 -31.96 -79.50 -29.00
CA GLN A 355 -33.43 -79.53 -28.92
C GLN A 355 -33.99 -78.36 -28.07
N SER A 356 -34.94 -77.56 -28.54
CA SER A 356 -35.72 -77.53 -29.79
C SER A 356 -36.72 -76.36 -29.67
N VAL A 357 -37.05 -75.68 -30.79
CA VAL A 357 -38.33 -74.99 -31.16
C VAL A 357 -39.13 -74.24 -30.07
N THR A 358 -39.66 -73.03 -30.24
CA THR A 358 -40.33 -72.35 -31.37
C THR A 358 -40.67 -70.93 -30.88
N SER A 359 -40.48 -69.91 -31.71
CA SER A 359 -41.22 -68.64 -31.60
C SER A 359 -42.65 -68.84 -32.11
N PRO A 360 -43.62 -68.00 -31.71
CA PRO A 360 -44.16 -67.16 -32.78
C PRO A 360 -44.62 -65.75 -32.37
N SER A 361 -44.58 -64.90 -33.40
CA SER A 361 -45.58 -63.89 -33.82
C SER A 361 -45.88 -62.65 -32.97
N VAL A 362 -45.39 -61.55 -33.54
CA VAL A 362 -45.99 -60.21 -33.66
C VAL A 362 -47.49 -60.25 -33.96
N GLN A 363 -48.28 -59.45 -33.23
CA GLN A 363 -49.53 -58.85 -33.71
C GLN A 363 -49.70 -57.43 -33.16
N ARG A 364 -49.83 -56.47 -34.08
CA ARG A 364 -50.45 -55.14 -33.88
C ARG A 364 -51.97 -55.28 -34.08
N ILE A 365 -52.76 -54.46 -33.39
CA ILE A 365 -54.07 -53.84 -33.73
C ILE A 365 -54.42 -53.00 -32.47
N ALA A 366 -54.32 -51.67 -32.47
CA ALA A 366 -55.28 -50.64 -32.90
C ALA A 366 -56.60 -50.61 -32.10
N THR A 367 -56.85 -49.52 -31.35
CA THR A 367 -57.90 -48.48 -31.57
C THR A 367 -58.17 -47.64 -30.30
N ALA A 368 -58.28 -46.31 -30.49
CA ALA A 368 -58.73 -45.25 -29.57
C ALA A 368 -60.27 -45.29 -29.36
N PRO A 369 -61.04 -44.27 -28.88
CA PRO A 369 -60.72 -42.89 -28.38
C PRO A 369 -61.54 -42.40 -27.15
N SER A 370 -61.23 -41.21 -26.60
CA SER A 370 -62.20 -40.12 -26.27
C SER A 370 -61.63 -39.03 -25.31
N THR A 371 -61.23 -37.89 -25.90
CA THR A 371 -61.51 -36.45 -25.62
C THR A 371 -62.39 -36.00 -24.42
N PRO A 372 -62.53 -34.68 -24.12
CA PRO A 372 -61.58 -33.67 -23.61
C PRO A 372 -62.23 -32.81 -22.47
N LEU A 373 -61.64 -31.67 -22.06
CA LEU A 373 -62.25 -30.41 -21.54
C LEU A 373 -61.13 -29.63 -20.79
N GLN A 374 -60.67 -28.47 -21.29
CA GLN A 374 -61.11 -27.09 -20.95
C GLN A 374 -60.97 -26.77 -19.45
N ASP A 375 -60.59 -25.60 -18.98
CA ASP A 375 -60.12 -24.28 -19.44
C ASP A 375 -60.00 -23.46 -18.12
N GLN A 376 -59.53 -22.22 -18.20
CA GLN A 376 -59.54 -21.14 -17.19
C GLN A 376 -58.30 -21.05 -16.30
N THR A 377 -57.42 -20.04 -16.41
CA THR A 377 -57.59 -18.58 -16.19
C THR A 377 -58.20 -18.21 -14.83
N ASN A 378 -57.37 -17.72 -13.90
CA ASN A 378 -57.44 -16.38 -13.32
C ASN A 378 -56.81 -16.30 -11.92
N ARG A 379 -56.07 -15.20 -11.69
CA ARG A 379 -56.02 -14.32 -10.50
C ARG A 379 -55.74 -14.99 -9.14
N SER A 380 -54.74 -14.58 -8.37
CA SER A 380 -54.37 -13.19 -7.99
C SER A 380 -52.93 -13.14 -7.51
#